data_AF-A0A8J9VVM1-F1
#
_entry.id   AF-A0A8J9VVM1-F1
#
_cell.length_a   1.000
_cell.length_b   1.000
_cell.length_c   1.000
_cell.angle_alpha   90.00
_cell.angle_beta   90.00
_cell.angle_gamma   90.00
#
_symmetry.space_group_name_H-M   'P 1'
#
loop_
_entity.id
_entity.type
_entity.pdbx_description
1 polymer ?
#
loop_
_entity_poly.entity_id
_entity_poly.type
_entity_poly.pdbx_seq_one_letter_code
_entity_poly.pdbx_strand_id
1 'polypeptide(L)'
;MVPEHGMGRTSGAHLQADHTNNQVTSKPLCVTQTELRRKTNNFLVVQTRRHHVLKVRHSDFVETASGLESSSSVDNRIFKLLVSHKNLLVESVGGGIFSLRRSNPGACARLFGTSSQHSGMDALFKTVEETAEPLQADVKGQIPEWLKGSLLRVGPGKFEVGDQSYNHMFDGLSLIHRFNIESSKVTYQNRFLRSDSYVLAQQQNRIVVTEFGTNSYPDPCKNIFSRFFSYFWDTTGSGPSDNCNVNLMQVRDEVYAMTETPLMRRVDPQTLETDPEKVDRSKYVALNLMTAHPHTDRDGTIYNMASRFGKDGLFGLVKMPIPDEGERNNPTQKAYMVATVPQESKTRPSYFHSFGLTDNYVVFVEQPMYINVWKLMFSKFTSGKSVSAAMEFDNDAPTRFHVIEKKTGKVLPTVYLSDSFFAFHHINTYEEDGQLVVDLCCNEDGDGVTALYLENLRSSEYPLGDEIVAAKRYVLPLQAAEASDQGNLVTLVDTEASAVLREDGTVFCTPERLCPGIVELPRINYDHYNGKKYQFFYGVSGQIDMLIKGDIQTKSSKSWKETGCYPSEPIFVPAPGATAEDEGVVLSLVVKSLSGEDRSVFLLVLDGETFAEVARAEVPSPAQACMTFHGIFLPNA
;
A
#
# COMPACT_ATOMS: atom_id res chain seq x y z
N MET A 1 -36.20 63.64 -11.94
CA MET A 1 -37.15 63.32 -13.01
C MET A 1 -37.79 61.98 -12.70
N VAL A 2 -39.06 62.02 -12.29
CA VAL A 2 -39.99 60.88 -12.22
C VAL A 2 -41.10 61.21 -13.25
N PRO A 3 -41.74 60.22 -13.88
CA PRO A 3 -43.10 59.81 -13.48
C PRO A 3 -43.21 58.26 -13.46
N GLU A 4 -43.87 57.53 -12.55
CA GLU A 4 -45.21 57.59 -11.92
C GLU A 4 -46.42 57.63 -12.87
N HIS A 5 -47.08 56.47 -13.02
CA HIS A 5 -48.54 56.19 -13.00
C HIS A 5 -48.74 54.68 -13.28
N GLY A 6 -49.67 53.93 -12.69
CA GLY A 6 -50.75 54.22 -11.77
C GLY A 6 -51.92 53.24 -11.95
N MET A 7 -52.18 52.44 -10.91
CA MET A 7 -53.46 51.87 -10.40
C MET A 7 -54.42 50.99 -11.23
N GLY A 8 -54.82 49.87 -10.60
CA GLY A 8 -56.13 49.22 -10.75
C GLY A 8 -56.37 48.14 -9.66
N ARG A 9 -57.25 48.41 -8.69
CA ARG A 9 -57.61 47.60 -7.50
C ARG A 9 -58.52 46.39 -7.80
N THR A 10 -58.50 45.38 -6.91
CA THR A 10 -59.62 44.78 -6.12
C THR A 10 -59.17 43.40 -5.57
N SER A 11 -58.96 43.23 -4.26
CA SER A 11 -59.90 42.86 -3.17
C SER A 11 -59.77 41.39 -2.74
N GLY A 12 -59.47 41.15 -1.46
CA GLY A 12 -60.05 40.05 -0.69
C GLY A 12 -59.18 38.84 -0.31
N ALA A 13 -59.09 38.62 1.00
CA ALA A 13 -58.96 37.36 1.75
C ALA A 13 -57.57 36.78 2.09
N HIS A 14 -57.35 36.70 3.41
CA HIS A 14 -56.39 35.85 4.14
C HIS A 14 -56.67 34.35 3.93
N LEU A 15 -55.63 33.49 3.97
CA LEU A 15 -55.35 32.50 5.04
C LEU A 15 -54.31 31.45 4.64
N GLN A 16 -53.75 30.85 5.69
CA GLN A 16 -52.71 29.82 5.82
C GLN A 16 -53.15 28.41 5.41
N ALA A 17 -52.12 27.57 5.13
CA ALA A 17 -52.03 26.09 5.20
C ALA A 17 -52.96 25.23 4.31
N ASP A 18 -52.42 24.27 3.55
CA ASP A 18 -52.11 22.90 4.03
C ASP A 18 -51.48 22.01 2.92
N HIS A 19 -50.95 20.86 3.35
CA HIS A 19 -50.35 19.75 2.59
C HIS A 19 -50.99 19.34 1.26
N THR A 20 -50.19 18.84 0.28
CA THR A 20 -50.36 17.49 -0.32
C THR A 20 -49.27 17.08 -1.34
N ASN A 21 -48.92 15.79 -1.22
CA ASN A 21 -48.29 14.84 -2.15
C ASN A 21 -48.29 15.12 -3.66
N ASN A 22 -47.23 14.67 -4.33
CA ASN A 22 -47.37 13.96 -5.60
C ASN A 22 -46.40 12.76 -5.68
N GLN A 23 -47.00 11.57 -5.64
CA GLN A 23 -46.39 10.26 -5.86
C GLN A 23 -46.25 9.98 -7.36
N VAL A 24 -45.12 9.41 -7.77
CA VAL A 24 -45.02 8.58 -8.98
C VAL A 24 -44.91 7.13 -8.53
N THR A 25 -45.74 6.29 -9.13
CA THR A 25 -46.07 4.92 -8.75
C THR A 25 -45.01 3.92 -9.19
N SER A 26 -44.58 3.04 -8.27
CA SER A 26 -44.05 1.72 -8.62
C SER A 26 -44.82 0.67 -7.82
N LYS A 27 -45.47 -0.25 -8.52
CA LYS A 27 -46.29 -1.31 -7.93
C LYS A 27 -45.40 -2.37 -7.26
N PRO A 28 -45.74 -2.88 -6.07
CA PRO A 28 -45.11 -4.08 -5.53
C PRO A 28 -45.70 -5.32 -6.22
N LEU A 29 -44.85 -6.23 -6.69
CA LEU A 29 -45.29 -7.57 -7.07
C LEU A 29 -45.52 -8.38 -5.79
N CYS A 30 -46.78 -8.72 -5.55
CA CYS A 30 -47.24 -9.59 -4.47
C CYS A 30 -46.90 -11.05 -4.83
N VAL A 31 -46.18 -11.76 -3.96
CA VAL A 31 -46.10 -13.23 -4.02
C VAL A 31 -47.04 -13.77 -2.95
N THR A 32 -48.11 -14.41 -3.40
CA THR A 32 -49.14 -15.03 -2.57
C THR A 32 -48.63 -16.27 -1.86
N GLN A 33 -49.02 -16.40 -0.60
CA GLN A 33 -48.76 -17.54 0.28
C GLN A 33 -49.59 -18.74 -0.21
N THR A 34 -49.04 -19.63 -1.04
CA THR A 34 -49.72 -20.90 -1.37
C THR A 34 -48.72 -22.04 -1.65
N GLU A 35 -48.94 -23.15 -0.94
CA GLU A 35 -48.36 -24.50 -1.14
C GLU A 35 -46.95 -24.82 -0.62
N LEU A 36 -46.76 -24.75 0.71
CA LEU A 36 -45.88 -25.71 1.39
C LEU A 36 -46.61 -27.06 1.51
N ARG A 37 -46.64 -27.85 0.44
CA ARG A 37 -47.00 -29.28 0.52
C ARG A 37 -45.74 -30.12 0.71
N ARG A 38 -45.71 -30.86 1.82
CA ARG A 38 -44.74 -31.93 2.13
C ARG A 38 -44.36 -32.72 0.87
N LYS A 39 -43.14 -32.54 0.39
CA LYS A 39 -42.38 -33.55 -0.37
C LYS A 39 -40.91 -33.13 -0.39
N THR A 40 -40.12 -33.86 0.41
CA THR A 40 -38.67 -34.10 0.32
C THR A 40 -37.93 -33.35 -0.80
N ASN A 41 -37.10 -32.36 -0.44
CA ASN A 41 -35.80 -32.08 -1.10
C ASN A 41 -34.98 -31.06 -0.28
N ASN A 42 -33.74 -31.45 0.05
CA ASN A 42 -32.83 -30.84 1.04
C ASN A 42 -32.10 -29.56 0.58
N PHE A 43 -32.77 -28.62 -0.08
CA PHE A 43 -32.13 -27.40 -0.60
C PHE A 43 -32.99 -26.14 -0.43
N LEU A 44 -32.36 -25.05 0.03
CA LEU A 44 -32.92 -23.70 -0.06
C LEU A 44 -32.50 -23.06 -1.38
N VAL A 45 -33.43 -22.40 -2.07
CA VAL A 45 -33.17 -21.69 -3.33
C VAL A 45 -33.20 -20.18 -3.06
N VAL A 46 -32.08 -19.50 -3.30
CA VAL A 46 -31.96 -18.04 -3.17
C VAL A 46 -31.70 -17.44 -4.55
N GLN A 47 -32.54 -16.48 -4.96
CA GLN A 47 -32.44 -15.79 -6.24
C GLN A 47 -31.75 -14.43 -6.02
N THR A 48 -30.62 -14.20 -6.70
CA THR A 48 -29.91 -12.91 -6.66
C THR A 48 -30.31 -12.01 -7.83
N ARG A 49 -30.01 -10.70 -7.75
CA ARG A 49 -30.34 -9.70 -8.79
C ARG A 49 -29.78 -10.00 -10.20
N ARG A 50 -28.90 -10.99 -10.36
CA ARG A 50 -28.34 -11.45 -11.65
C ARG A 50 -28.79 -12.88 -12.06
N HIS A 51 -30.02 -13.29 -11.76
CA HIS A 51 -30.62 -14.57 -12.24
C HIS A 51 -29.85 -15.88 -11.93
N HIS A 52 -28.84 -15.87 -11.05
CA HIS A 52 -28.17 -17.09 -10.61
C HIS A 52 -28.92 -17.73 -9.44
N VAL A 53 -29.22 -19.03 -9.59
CA VAL A 53 -29.86 -19.88 -8.57
C VAL A 53 -28.76 -20.59 -7.77
N LEU A 54 -28.63 -20.25 -6.48
CA LEU A 54 -27.77 -20.97 -5.54
C LEU A 54 -28.58 -22.08 -4.85
N LYS A 55 -28.03 -23.31 -4.83
CA LYS A 55 -28.56 -24.46 -4.07
C LYS A 55 -27.61 -24.77 -2.92
N VAL A 56 -28.08 -24.66 -1.68
CA VAL A 56 -27.27 -24.96 -0.46
C VAL A 56 -27.82 -26.21 0.23
N ARG A 57 -26.96 -27.14 0.68
CA ARG A 57 -27.36 -28.39 1.36
C ARG A 57 -27.57 -28.17 2.85
N HIS A 58 -28.48 -28.93 3.44
CA HIS A 58 -28.79 -28.87 4.88
C HIS A 58 -27.69 -29.43 5.81
N SER A 59 -26.63 -30.02 5.27
CA SER A 59 -25.47 -30.51 6.04
C SER A 59 -24.50 -29.42 6.44
N ASP A 60 -24.60 -28.23 5.85
CA ASP A 60 -23.60 -27.16 5.99
C ASP A 60 -23.98 -26.16 7.11
N PHE A 61 -24.94 -26.53 7.96
CA PHE A 61 -25.36 -25.74 9.13
C PHE A 61 -24.53 -26.14 10.36
N VAL A 62 -23.78 -25.21 10.95
CA VAL A 62 -23.10 -25.40 12.23
C VAL A 62 -24.02 -24.91 13.36
N GLU A 63 -24.53 -25.81 14.19
CA GLU A 63 -25.18 -25.46 15.45
C GLU A 63 -24.12 -25.20 16.52
N THR A 64 -23.88 -23.95 16.89
CA THR A 64 -23.19 -23.61 18.14
C THR A 64 -24.22 -23.39 19.24
N ALA A 65 -24.38 -24.36 20.13
CA ALA A 65 -25.16 -24.22 21.36
C ALA A 65 -24.28 -24.60 22.56
N SER A 66 -23.92 -23.63 23.40
CA SER A 66 -23.50 -23.89 24.78
C SER A 66 -23.80 -22.69 25.68
N GLY A 67 -24.69 -22.91 26.65
CA GLY A 67 -24.77 -22.15 27.90
C GLY A 67 -25.67 -20.91 27.89
N LEU A 68 -26.92 -21.07 28.32
CA LEU A 68 -27.65 -20.10 29.16
C LEU A 68 -28.94 -20.75 29.68
N GLU A 69 -29.03 -20.85 31.00
CA GLU A 69 -30.14 -21.43 31.74
C GLU A 69 -31.46 -20.68 31.55
N SER A 70 -32.54 -21.41 31.79
CA SER A 70 -33.93 -21.01 31.64
C SER A 70 -34.31 -19.76 32.45
N SER A 71 -34.84 -18.74 31.78
CA SER A 71 -35.91 -17.93 32.35
C SER A 71 -36.85 -17.41 31.25
N SER A 72 -38.12 -17.42 31.56
CA SER A 72 -39.25 -17.13 30.70
C SER A 72 -39.48 -15.62 30.55
N SER A 73 -39.23 -15.05 29.37
CA SER A 73 -40.01 -13.94 28.82
C SER A 73 -39.66 -13.72 27.35
N VAL A 74 -40.70 -13.40 26.58
CA VAL A 74 -40.72 -13.07 25.15
C VAL A 74 -39.57 -12.14 24.75
N ASP A 75 -38.71 -12.55 23.81
CA ASP A 75 -37.99 -11.59 22.96
C ASP A 75 -37.47 -12.19 21.64
N ASN A 76 -37.58 -11.39 20.57
CA ASN A 76 -37.21 -11.72 19.18
C ASN A 76 -35.73 -12.10 19.05
N ARG A 77 -35.41 -13.37 18.76
CA ARG A 77 -34.04 -13.81 18.46
C ARG A 77 -33.75 -13.76 16.97
N ILE A 78 -32.78 -12.91 16.60
CA ILE A 78 -32.19 -12.77 15.27
C ILE A 78 -31.25 -13.95 15.02
N PHE A 79 -31.58 -14.82 14.06
CA PHE A 79 -30.65 -15.84 13.55
C PHE A 79 -29.77 -15.24 12.45
N LYS A 80 -28.44 -15.22 12.64
CA LYS A 80 -27.44 -14.85 11.61
C LYS A 80 -26.83 -16.13 11.02
N LEU A 81 -26.79 -16.23 9.69
CA LEU A 81 -26.18 -17.34 8.96
C LEU A 81 -25.10 -16.81 8.00
N LEU A 82 -23.93 -17.45 7.98
CA LEU A 82 -22.81 -17.12 7.09
C LEU A 82 -22.43 -18.37 6.28
N VAL A 83 -22.32 -18.21 4.97
CA VAL A 83 -21.81 -19.27 4.07
C VAL A 83 -20.33 -19.00 3.83
N SER A 84 -19.45 -19.86 4.34
CA SER A 84 -18.00 -19.61 4.48
C SER A 84 -17.20 -19.59 3.18
N HIS A 85 -17.84 -19.52 2.00
CA HIS A 85 -17.13 -19.51 0.72
C HIS A 85 -17.09 -18.15 0.01
N LYS A 86 -17.79 -17.11 0.52
CA LYS A 86 -17.89 -15.79 -0.17
C LYS A 86 -18.06 -14.55 0.74
N ASN A 87 -17.81 -14.64 2.05
CA ASN A 87 -17.95 -13.51 3.00
C ASN A 87 -19.31 -12.79 2.93
N LEU A 88 -20.39 -13.58 2.83
CA LEU A 88 -21.76 -13.07 2.71
C LEU A 88 -22.51 -13.19 4.03
N LEU A 89 -22.95 -12.05 4.56
CA LEU A 89 -23.79 -11.96 5.74
C LEU A 89 -25.24 -11.77 5.31
N VAL A 90 -26.10 -12.69 5.74
CA VAL A 90 -27.54 -12.64 5.48
C VAL A 90 -28.25 -12.18 6.74
N GLU A 91 -28.84 -10.99 6.71
CA GLU A 91 -29.67 -10.48 7.81
C GLU A 91 -31.15 -10.61 7.49
N SER A 92 -31.90 -11.18 8.44
CA SER A 92 -33.37 -11.23 8.43
C SER A 92 -33.91 -9.94 9.03
N VAL A 93 -34.59 -9.11 8.23
CA VAL A 93 -35.38 -7.99 8.74
C VAL A 93 -36.82 -8.46 8.89
N GLY A 94 -37.43 -8.22 10.05
CA GLY A 94 -38.73 -8.74 10.45
C GLY A 94 -39.76 -8.80 9.30
N GLY A 95 -40.27 -10.01 9.03
CA GLY A 95 -41.16 -10.28 7.90
C GLY A 95 -40.45 -10.77 6.64
N GLY A 96 -39.63 -11.83 6.72
CA GLY A 96 -39.25 -12.65 5.56
C GLY A 96 -38.38 -12.00 4.47
N ILE A 97 -37.85 -10.80 4.71
CA ILE A 97 -36.95 -10.11 3.77
C ILE A 97 -35.50 -10.38 4.18
N PHE A 98 -34.75 -11.03 3.29
CA PHE A 98 -33.32 -11.30 3.47
C PHE A 98 -32.50 -10.26 2.70
N SER A 99 -31.66 -9.51 3.43
CA SER A 99 -30.66 -8.62 2.83
C SER A 99 -29.32 -9.33 2.77
N LEU A 100 -28.73 -9.44 1.58
CA LEU A 100 -27.36 -9.89 1.37
C LEU A 100 -26.43 -8.68 1.39
N ARG A 101 -25.51 -8.62 2.36
CA ARG A 101 -24.38 -7.69 2.36
C ARG A 101 -23.08 -8.49 2.39
N ARG A 102 -22.10 -8.09 1.57
CA ARG A 102 -20.70 -8.48 1.81
C ARG A 102 -20.28 -7.80 3.12
N SER A 103 -19.87 -8.60 4.09
CA SER A 103 -19.30 -8.10 5.35
C SER A 103 -17.79 -8.13 5.25
N ASN A 104 -17.13 -7.11 5.81
CA ASN A 104 -15.68 -7.10 5.98
C ASN A 104 -15.25 -8.38 6.75
N PRO A 105 -14.21 -9.11 6.32
CA PRO A 105 -13.71 -10.31 7.01
C PRO A 105 -13.49 -10.10 8.52
N GLY A 106 -12.96 -8.94 8.92
CA GLY A 106 -12.75 -8.57 10.32
C GLY A 106 -14.05 -8.31 11.11
N ALA A 107 -15.18 -8.09 10.44
CA ALA A 107 -16.48 -8.04 11.11
C ALA A 107 -17.08 -9.43 11.34
N CYS A 108 -16.74 -10.43 10.51
CA CYS A 108 -17.10 -11.83 10.75
C CYS A 108 -16.27 -12.45 11.87
N ALA A 109 -14.97 -12.17 11.93
CA ALA A 109 -14.08 -12.65 13.00
C ALA A 109 -14.56 -12.20 14.40
N ARG A 110 -15.02 -10.94 14.52
CA ARG A 110 -15.60 -10.36 15.74
C ARG A 110 -16.81 -11.11 16.32
N LEU A 111 -17.55 -11.86 15.49
CA LEU A 111 -18.78 -12.56 15.92
C LEU A 111 -18.51 -13.99 16.41
N PHE A 112 -17.36 -14.59 16.10
CA PHE A 112 -17.09 -16.02 16.36
C PHE A 112 -15.86 -16.30 17.22
N GLY A 113 -15.26 -15.29 17.86
CA GLY A 113 -14.32 -15.49 18.98
C GLY A 113 -13.06 -16.31 18.65
N THR A 114 -12.60 -16.28 17.39
CA THR A 114 -11.36 -16.96 16.94
C THR A 114 -10.28 -15.96 16.51
N SER A 115 -10.25 -14.77 17.10
CA SER A 115 -9.12 -13.87 16.93
C SER A 115 -7.97 -14.27 17.86
N SER A 116 -6.80 -14.56 17.29
CA SER A 116 -5.56 -14.59 18.07
C SER A 116 -5.33 -13.19 18.64
N GLN A 117 -5.36 -13.06 19.96
CA GLN A 117 -4.98 -11.80 20.62
C GLN A 117 -3.49 -11.53 20.37
N HIS A 118 -3.19 -10.42 19.70
CA HIS A 118 -1.80 -10.01 19.47
C HIS A 118 -1.37 -9.02 20.53
N SER A 119 -0.87 -9.54 21.65
CA SER A 119 -0.21 -8.71 22.64
C SER A 119 1.09 -8.15 22.05
N GLY A 120 1.12 -6.85 21.74
CA GLY A 120 2.36 -6.10 21.48
C GLY A 120 2.54 -5.46 20.09
N MET A 121 1.69 -5.77 19.10
CA MET A 121 1.83 -5.17 17.76
C MET A 121 1.60 -3.65 17.75
N ASP A 122 0.75 -3.15 18.66
CA ASP A 122 0.51 -1.73 18.88
C ASP A 122 1.80 -0.95 19.18
N ALA A 123 2.81 -1.62 19.75
CA ALA A 123 4.10 -1.05 20.09
C ALA A 123 4.90 -0.56 18.86
N LEU A 124 4.66 -1.16 17.68
CA LEU A 124 5.23 -0.73 16.40
C LEU A 124 4.77 0.67 15.97
N PHE A 125 3.65 1.12 16.53
CA PHE A 125 2.95 2.33 16.15
C PHE A 125 2.87 3.33 17.30
N LYS A 126 3.87 3.35 18.19
CA LYS A 126 3.99 4.30 19.30
C LYS A 126 5.23 5.15 19.14
N THR A 127 5.16 6.42 19.52
CA THR A 127 6.29 7.35 19.41
C THR A 127 7.50 6.86 20.19
N VAL A 128 8.67 7.01 19.58
CA VAL A 128 9.97 6.73 20.21
C VAL A 128 10.82 8.00 20.28
N GLU A 129 11.79 7.98 21.18
CA GLU A 129 12.77 9.05 21.32
C GLU A 129 13.99 8.80 20.43
N GLU A 130 14.69 9.88 20.10
CA GLU A 130 15.91 9.81 19.32
C GLU A 130 17.06 9.17 20.12
N THR A 131 17.84 8.35 19.43
CA THR A 131 19.13 7.81 19.86
C THR A 131 20.16 8.34 18.87
N ALA A 132 20.50 9.62 19.00
CA ALA A 132 21.32 10.34 18.02
C ALA A 132 22.79 9.88 18.03
N GLU A 133 23.28 9.43 19.19
CA GLU A 133 24.64 8.91 19.35
C GLU A 133 24.67 7.39 19.13
N PRO A 134 25.68 6.86 18.39
CA PRO A 134 25.80 5.43 18.16
C PRO A 134 25.94 4.63 19.46
N LEU A 135 25.03 3.70 19.70
CA LEU A 135 25.09 2.74 20.79
C LEU A 135 25.71 1.44 20.32
N GLN A 136 26.68 0.92 21.07
CA GLN A 136 27.26 -0.39 20.82
C GLN A 136 26.22 -1.48 21.12
N ALA A 137 25.87 -2.28 20.11
CA ALA A 137 24.99 -3.43 20.25
C ALA A 137 25.75 -4.66 20.79
N ASP A 138 25.04 -5.52 21.52
CA ASP A 138 25.52 -6.81 22.00
C ASP A 138 25.29 -7.88 20.92
N VAL A 139 26.39 -8.41 20.36
CA VAL A 139 26.33 -9.34 19.23
C VAL A 139 26.30 -10.78 19.74
N LYS A 140 25.28 -11.53 19.34
CA LYS A 140 25.12 -12.97 19.57
C LYS A 140 25.24 -13.70 18.23
N GLY A 141 25.88 -14.87 18.24
CA GLY A 141 26.21 -15.60 17.01
C GLY A 141 27.45 -15.02 16.32
N GLN A 142 27.58 -15.24 15.01
CA GLN A 142 28.74 -14.80 14.24
C GLN A 142 28.30 -14.06 12.97
N ILE A 143 28.48 -12.74 12.97
CA ILE A 143 28.30 -11.92 11.77
C ILE A 143 29.44 -12.24 10.79
N PRO A 144 29.16 -12.52 9.51
CA PRO A 144 30.21 -12.79 8.53
C PRO A 144 31.23 -11.65 8.44
N GLU A 145 32.52 -11.97 8.41
CA GLU A 145 33.59 -10.98 8.45
C GLU A 145 33.56 -10.00 7.26
N TRP A 146 33.05 -10.46 6.12
CA TRP A 146 32.90 -9.67 4.90
C TRP A 146 31.76 -8.65 4.97
N LEU A 147 30.80 -8.83 5.89
CA LEU A 147 29.67 -7.92 6.01
C LEU A 147 30.13 -6.62 6.70
N LYS A 148 30.44 -5.61 5.88
CA LYS A 148 30.90 -4.29 6.33
C LYS A 148 30.12 -3.21 5.60
N GLY A 149 29.41 -2.38 6.36
CA GLY A 149 28.51 -1.39 5.79
C GLY A 149 27.50 -0.84 6.77
N SER A 150 26.58 -0.03 6.27
CA SER A 150 25.48 0.54 7.05
C SER A 150 24.14 0.07 6.50
N LEU A 151 23.35 -0.61 7.33
CA LEU A 151 21.92 -0.80 7.06
C LEU A 151 21.19 0.46 7.49
N LEU A 152 20.61 1.18 6.52
CA LEU A 152 19.74 2.33 6.75
C LEU A 152 18.29 1.95 6.51
N ARG A 153 17.39 2.34 7.41
CA ARG A 153 15.94 2.12 7.27
C ARG A 153 15.19 3.39 7.61
N VAL A 154 14.00 3.57 7.03
CA VAL A 154 13.15 4.73 7.30
C VAL A 154 11.70 4.31 7.55
N GLY A 155 11.03 5.04 8.43
CA GLY A 155 9.64 4.82 8.78
C GLY A 155 9.08 5.92 9.68
N PRO A 156 7.83 5.80 10.13
CA PRO A 156 7.23 6.73 11.08
C PRO A 156 7.79 6.49 12.51
N GLY A 157 8.32 7.53 13.14
CA GLY A 157 8.83 7.46 14.52
C GLY A 157 8.02 8.25 15.56
N LYS A 158 7.16 9.16 15.11
CA LYS A 158 6.34 10.02 15.97
C LYS A 158 4.93 10.14 15.44
N PHE A 159 3.95 9.76 16.27
CA PHE A 159 2.56 9.58 15.88
C PHE A 159 1.60 10.62 16.48
N GLU A 160 2.14 11.59 17.22
CA GLU A 160 1.38 12.68 17.82
C GLU A 160 2.26 13.93 17.99
N VAL A 161 1.63 15.09 17.97
CA VAL A 161 2.25 16.40 18.22
C VAL A 161 1.28 17.26 19.02
N GLY A 162 1.67 17.64 20.24
CA GLY A 162 0.76 18.32 21.16
C GLY A 162 -0.41 17.41 21.56
N ASP A 163 -1.63 17.91 21.37
CA ASP A 163 -2.88 17.17 21.60
C ASP A 163 -3.41 16.47 20.33
N GLN A 164 -2.71 16.59 19.20
CA GLN A 164 -3.12 16.05 17.91
C GLN A 164 -2.39 14.75 17.60
N SER A 165 -3.15 13.75 17.15
CA SER A 165 -2.60 12.46 16.69
C SER A 165 -2.70 12.35 15.17
N TYR A 166 -1.72 11.67 14.58
CA TYR A 166 -1.84 11.19 13.22
C TYR A 166 -2.82 10.01 13.16
N ASN A 167 -3.45 9.80 12.00
CA ASN A 167 -4.51 8.81 11.80
C ASN A 167 -4.04 7.57 11.05
N HIS A 168 -3.07 7.69 10.14
CA HIS A 168 -2.63 6.61 9.26
C HIS A 168 -1.15 6.26 9.49
N MET A 169 -0.76 5.01 9.25
CA MET A 169 0.63 4.58 9.47
C MET A 169 1.64 5.40 8.65
N PHE A 170 1.24 5.86 7.46
CA PHE A 170 2.05 6.68 6.55
C PHE A 170 2.19 8.14 6.98
N ASP A 171 1.52 8.58 8.05
CA ASP A 171 1.51 9.98 8.45
C ASP A 171 2.54 10.33 9.51
N GLY A 172 3.00 9.34 10.29
CA GLY A 172 3.96 9.58 11.36
C GLY A 172 5.24 10.21 10.85
N LEU A 173 5.83 11.12 11.65
CA LEU A 173 7.01 11.88 11.23
C LEU A 173 8.21 10.95 11.05
N SER A 174 8.93 11.16 9.94
CA SER A 174 10.02 10.31 9.47
C SER A 174 11.16 10.18 10.48
N LEU A 175 11.51 8.94 10.80
CA LEU A 175 12.64 8.53 11.63
C LEU A 175 13.53 7.60 10.81
N ILE A 176 14.82 7.92 10.76
CA ILE A 176 15.83 7.13 10.05
C ILE A 176 16.62 6.35 11.08
N HIS A 177 16.79 5.05 10.83
CA HIS A 177 17.52 4.12 11.65
C HIS A 177 18.80 3.69 10.92
N ARG A 178 19.88 3.47 11.68
CA ARG A 178 21.14 2.98 11.14
C ARG A 178 21.72 1.89 12.03
N PHE A 179 22.04 0.75 11.44
CA PHE A 179 23.01 -0.19 11.98
C PHE A 179 24.32 -0.09 11.19
N ASN A 180 25.39 0.37 11.82
CA ASN A 180 26.73 0.28 11.25
C ASN A 180 27.33 -1.07 11.62
N ILE A 181 27.87 -1.79 10.65
CA ILE A 181 28.39 -3.14 10.79
C ILE A 181 29.86 -3.12 10.37
N GLU A 182 30.72 -3.47 11.31
CA GLU A 182 32.16 -3.67 11.11
C GLU A 182 32.54 -5.05 11.63
N SER A 183 32.17 -6.08 10.85
CA SER A 183 32.34 -7.49 11.23
C SER A 183 31.65 -7.80 12.57
N SER A 184 32.40 -8.00 13.67
CA SER A 184 31.83 -8.33 14.99
C SER A 184 31.36 -7.11 15.79
N LYS A 185 31.55 -5.89 15.29
CA LYS A 185 31.10 -4.67 15.97
C LYS A 185 29.91 -4.08 15.24
N VAL A 186 28.80 -3.95 15.95
CA VAL A 186 27.60 -3.31 15.44
C VAL A 186 27.22 -2.12 16.31
N THR A 187 26.92 -0.98 15.71
CA THR A 187 26.37 0.18 16.43
C THR A 187 25.00 0.56 15.87
N TYR A 188 24.11 1.03 16.74
CA TYR A 188 22.78 1.52 16.37
C TYR A 188 22.60 2.99 16.71
N GLN A 189 21.96 3.73 15.82
CA GLN A 189 21.49 5.10 16.07
C GLN A 189 20.21 5.35 15.26
N ASN A 190 19.42 6.34 15.69
CA ASN A 190 18.32 6.86 14.89
C ASN A 190 18.20 8.39 15.03
N ARG A 191 17.59 9.03 14.03
CA ARG A 191 17.37 10.48 14.02
C ARG A 191 16.13 10.82 13.20
N PHE A 192 15.26 11.67 13.72
CA PHE A 192 14.13 12.19 12.96
C PHE A 192 14.65 13.01 11.80
N LEU A 193 14.03 12.82 10.63
CA LEU A 193 14.27 13.68 9.49
C LEU A 193 13.80 15.09 9.85
N ARG A 194 14.71 16.07 9.83
CA ARG A 194 14.40 17.49 10.09
C ARG A 194 13.75 18.12 8.84
N SER A 195 12.64 17.53 8.40
CA SER A 195 11.79 18.04 7.34
C SER A 195 11.04 19.31 7.76
N ASP A 196 10.48 20.04 6.81
CA ASP A 196 9.66 21.21 7.13
C ASP A 196 8.41 20.77 7.89
N SER A 197 7.79 19.63 7.52
CA SER A 197 6.71 19.01 8.29
C SER A 197 7.10 18.78 9.76
N TYR A 198 8.28 18.19 10.02
CA TYR A 198 8.76 17.93 11.38
C TYR A 198 9.03 19.24 12.14
N VAL A 199 9.81 20.14 11.55
CA VAL A 199 10.24 21.39 12.19
C VAL A 199 9.04 22.27 12.54
N LEU A 200 8.10 22.45 11.60
CA LEU A 200 6.90 23.25 11.82
C LEU A 200 5.99 22.62 12.87
N ALA A 201 5.82 21.30 12.85
CA ALA A 201 4.97 20.62 13.82
C ALA A 201 5.53 20.77 15.25
N GLN A 202 6.83 20.57 15.42
CA GLN A 202 7.50 20.71 16.71
C GLN A 202 7.49 22.16 17.22
N GLN A 203 7.74 23.15 16.34
CA GLN A 203 7.72 24.56 16.72
C GLN A 203 6.32 25.08 17.10
N GLN A 204 5.28 24.58 16.43
CA GLN A 204 3.90 25.03 16.67
C GLN A 204 3.11 24.12 17.62
N ASN A 205 3.72 23.03 18.08
CA ASN A 205 3.12 22.01 18.95
C ASN A 205 1.74 21.52 18.44
N ARG A 206 1.63 21.32 17.13
CA ARG A 206 0.42 20.83 16.44
C ARG A 206 0.78 20.33 15.03
N ILE A 207 -0.11 19.59 14.38
CA ILE A 207 0.06 19.17 12.99
C ILE A 207 -0.23 20.37 12.07
N VAL A 208 0.80 20.83 11.35
CA VAL A 208 0.75 22.02 10.48
C VAL A 208 0.58 21.65 9.00
N VAL A 209 1.17 20.54 8.58
CA VAL A 209 1.13 20.02 7.21
C VAL A 209 0.14 18.87 7.13
N THR A 210 -0.67 18.85 6.07
CA THR A 210 -1.58 17.73 5.80
C THR A 210 -0.77 16.54 5.25
N GLU A 211 -0.95 15.38 5.87
CA GLU A 211 -0.34 14.11 5.47
C GLU A 211 -1.38 13.22 4.75
N PHE A 212 -1.03 11.96 4.46
CA PHE A 212 -1.86 11.06 3.67
C PHE A 212 -3.23 10.75 4.29
N GLY A 213 -3.25 10.43 5.59
CA GLY A 213 -4.43 10.10 6.38
C GLY A 213 -4.94 11.23 7.27
N THR A 214 -4.14 12.28 7.46
CA THR A 214 -4.39 13.30 8.48
C THR A 214 -4.36 14.69 7.89
N ASN A 215 -5.47 15.43 8.04
CA ASN A 215 -5.52 16.83 7.64
C ASN A 215 -4.99 17.74 8.75
N SER A 216 -4.24 18.77 8.36
CA SER A 216 -3.93 19.88 9.25
C SER A 216 -5.10 20.85 9.31
N TYR A 217 -5.37 21.40 10.49
CA TYR A 217 -6.39 22.43 10.67
C TYR A 217 -5.77 23.83 10.64
N PRO A 218 -6.44 24.84 10.07
CA PRO A 218 -5.96 26.22 10.10
C PRO A 218 -5.85 26.73 11.54
N ASP A 219 -4.86 27.59 11.78
CA ASP A 219 -4.62 28.22 13.07
C ASP A 219 -5.90 28.91 13.63
N PRO A 220 -6.35 28.58 14.86
CA PRO A 220 -7.54 29.18 15.47
C PRO A 220 -7.43 30.70 15.67
N CYS A 221 -6.21 31.26 15.69
CA CYS A 221 -5.97 32.70 15.87
C CYS A 221 -6.09 33.51 14.56
N LYS A 222 -6.33 32.86 13.41
CA LYS A 222 -6.50 33.54 12.13
C LYS A 222 -7.97 34.00 11.96
N ASN A 223 -8.16 35.31 11.76
CA ASN A 223 -9.47 35.95 11.54
C ASN A 223 -10.26 35.28 10.39
N ILE A 224 -11.60 35.27 10.48
CA ILE A 224 -12.53 34.64 9.52
C ILE A 224 -12.22 34.95 8.05
N PHE A 225 -11.74 36.16 7.74
CA PHE A 225 -11.35 36.54 6.38
C PHE A 225 -10.05 35.87 5.89
N SER A 226 -9.07 35.67 6.78
CA SER A 226 -7.86 34.88 6.49
C SER A 226 -8.13 33.37 6.44
N ARG A 227 -9.21 32.91 7.10
CA ARG A 227 -9.71 31.53 6.99
C ARG A 227 -10.31 31.24 5.61
N PHE A 228 -10.82 32.24 4.89
CA PHE A 228 -11.43 32.07 3.56
C PHE A 228 -10.39 32.09 2.42
N PHE A 229 -9.30 32.83 2.59
CA PHE A 229 -8.18 32.87 1.61
C PHE A 229 -7.26 31.64 1.69
N SER A 230 -7.22 30.94 2.82
CA SER A 230 -6.50 29.65 2.97
C SER A 230 -7.10 28.44 2.26
N TYR A 231 -8.20 28.63 1.55
CA TYR A 231 -8.95 27.55 0.89
C TYR A 231 -8.58 27.30 -0.58
N PHE A 232 -8.06 28.30 -1.30
CA PHE A 232 -7.90 28.21 -2.77
C PHE A 232 -6.45 28.11 -3.25
N TRP A 233 -5.51 28.33 -2.35
CA TRP A 233 -4.09 28.08 -2.48
C TRP A 233 -3.67 27.52 -1.12
N ASP A 234 -2.67 26.65 -1.04
CA ASP A 234 -2.07 26.37 0.27
C ASP A 234 -1.44 27.67 0.83
N THR A 235 -2.23 28.49 1.52
CA THR A 235 -1.76 29.73 2.16
C THR A 235 -1.33 29.49 3.61
N THR A 236 -1.07 28.24 4.01
CA THR A 236 -0.15 28.03 5.14
C THR A 236 1.28 28.34 4.72
N GLY A 237 1.56 28.33 3.40
CA GLY A 237 2.90 28.48 2.84
C GLY A 237 3.76 27.22 2.99
N SER A 238 3.18 26.08 3.39
CA SER A 238 3.95 24.87 3.72
C SER A 238 4.23 23.94 2.52
N GLY A 239 3.46 24.03 1.44
CA GLY A 239 3.65 23.24 0.23
C GLY A 239 3.22 21.77 0.39
N PRO A 240 3.52 20.90 -0.58
CA PRO A 240 3.32 19.45 -0.40
C PRO A 240 4.19 18.94 0.77
N SER A 241 3.73 17.90 1.46
CA SER A 241 4.49 17.30 2.56
C SER A 241 5.87 16.84 2.10
N ASP A 242 6.87 17.13 2.92
CA ASP A 242 8.23 16.61 2.80
C ASP A 242 8.57 15.62 3.92
N ASN A 243 7.54 15.04 4.56
CA ASN A 243 7.66 13.92 5.48
C ASN A 243 8.11 12.66 4.73
N CYS A 244 9.39 12.61 4.39
CA CYS A 244 10.00 11.54 3.60
C CYS A 244 10.23 10.30 4.49
N ASN A 245 9.15 9.59 4.83
CA ASN A 245 9.15 8.46 5.74
C ASN A 245 9.10 7.09 5.03
N VAL A 246 9.09 7.04 3.69
CA VAL A 246 8.81 5.80 2.94
C VAL A 246 10.08 5.05 2.58
N ASN A 247 11.00 5.67 1.83
CA ASN A 247 12.17 4.97 1.30
C ASN A 247 13.44 5.86 1.25
N LEU A 248 14.59 5.21 1.06
CA LEU A 248 15.90 5.82 0.86
C LEU A 248 16.43 5.45 -0.53
N MET A 249 16.99 6.41 -1.24
CA MET A 249 17.65 6.20 -2.53
C MET A 249 19.10 6.64 -2.44
N GLN A 250 20.02 5.78 -2.86
CA GLN A 250 21.42 6.14 -3.01
C GLN A 250 21.66 6.75 -4.39
N VAL A 251 22.38 7.86 -4.42
CA VAL A 251 22.90 8.48 -5.64
C VAL A 251 24.38 8.73 -5.40
N ARG A 252 25.23 7.87 -5.93
CA ARG A 252 26.67 7.85 -5.64
C ARG A 252 26.92 7.77 -4.12
N ASP A 253 27.56 8.77 -3.54
CA ASP A 253 27.90 8.90 -2.13
C ASP A 253 26.80 9.58 -1.30
N GLU A 254 25.73 10.09 -1.94
CA GLU A 254 24.62 10.76 -1.25
C GLU A 254 23.41 9.83 -1.06
N VAL A 255 22.66 10.07 0.02
CA VAL A 255 21.40 9.37 0.32
C VAL A 255 20.25 10.36 0.37
N TYR A 256 19.14 10.00 -0.27
CA TYR A 256 17.92 10.79 -0.33
C TYR A 256 16.76 10.03 0.30
N ALA A 257 16.13 10.62 1.32
CA ALA A 257 14.86 10.18 1.85
C ALA A 257 13.71 10.64 0.95
N MET A 258 12.74 9.75 0.73
CA MET A 258 11.61 9.94 -0.17
C MET A 258 10.26 9.62 0.50
N THR A 259 9.24 10.31 0.03
CA THR A 259 7.82 9.93 0.09
C THR A 259 7.27 9.99 -1.34
N GLU A 260 5.95 9.94 -1.52
CA GLU A 260 5.31 9.95 -2.85
C GLU A 260 4.98 11.34 -3.39
N THR A 261 5.29 12.39 -2.62
CA THR A 261 5.28 13.78 -3.09
C THR A 261 6.51 14.05 -3.96
N PRO A 262 6.56 15.13 -4.75
CA PRO A 262 7.75 15.43 -5.55
C PRO A 262 8.96 15.87 -4.71
N LEU A 263 8.85 15.96 -3.39
CA LEU A 263 9.92 16.41 -2.51
C LEU A 263 10.80 15.25 -2.04
N MET A 264 12.10 15.51 -1.92
CA MET A 264 13.08 14.62 -1.27
C MET A 264 13.96 15.40 -0.30
N ARG A 265 14.52 14.70 0.67
CA ARG A 265 15.48 15.25 1.64
C ARG A 265 16.79 14.51 1.57
N ARG A 266 17.90 15.22 1.38
CA ARG A 266 19.24 14.64 1.47
C ARG A 266 19.58 14.36 2.94
N VAL A 267 20.21 13.23 3.20
CA VAL A 267 20.59 12.78 4.54
C VAL A 267 22.04 12.31 4.53
N ASP A 268 22.79 12.70 5.55
CA ASP A 268 24.13 12.16 5.80
C ASP A 268 24.00 10.68 6.26
N PRO A 269 24.56 9.71 5.52
CA PRO A 269 24.40 8.29 5.84
C PRO A 269 25.16 7.83 7.09
N GLN A 270 26.07 8.64 7.63
CA GLN A 270 26.85 8.34 8.83
C GLN A 270 26.22 8.96 10.08
N THR A 271 25.86 10.25 10.01
CA THR A 271 25.34 11.01 11.17
C THR A 271 23.81 11.04 11.23
N LEU A 272 23.14 10.72 10.13
CA LEU A 272 21.70 10.86 9.90
C LEU A 272 21.21 12.31 9.91
N GLU A 273 22.12 13.28 9.76
CA GLU A 273 21.75 14.69 9.63
C GLU A 273 20.99 14.96 8.35
N THR A 274 19.92 15.75 8.47
CA THR A 274 19.12 16.19 7.33
C THR A 274 19.74 17.45 6.76
N ASP A 275 19.94 17.48 5.44
CA ASP A 275 20.29 18.72 4.76
C ASP A 275 19.13 19.73 4.89
N PRO A 276 19.41 20.98 5.33
CA PRO A 276 18.41 22.04 5.36
C PRO A 276 17.72 22.28 4.01
N GLU A 277 18.42 22.04 2.89
CA GLU A 277 17.87 22.16 1.55
C GLU A 277 17.07 20.90 1.15
N LYS A 278 15.82 21.12 0.70
CA LYS A 278 14.99 20.09 0.06
C LYS A 278 15.16 20.08 -1.44
N VAL A 279 15.10 18.89 -2.03
CA VAL A 279 15.03 18.73 -3.49
C VAL A 279 13.56 18.71 -3.90
N ASP A 280 13.19 19.65 -4.76
CA ASP A 280 11.84 19.72 -5.33
C ASP A 280 11.87 19.29 -6.79
N ARG A 281 11.38 18.08 -7.04
CA ARG A 281 11.43 17.44 -8.35
C ARG A 281 10.43 18.04 -9.34
N SER A 282 9.40 18.72 -8.84
CA SER A 282 8.38 19.38 -9.66
C SER A 282 8.93 20.56 -10.47
N LYS A 283 10.09 21.10 -10.08
CA LYS A 283 10.81 22.16 -10.80
C LYS A 283 11.42 21.69 -12.12
N TYR A 284 11.67 20.39 -12.25
CA TYR A 284 12.33 19.79 -13.43
C TYR A 284 11.35 19.02 -14.29
N VAL A 285 10.40 18.31 -13.66
CA VAL A 285 9.37 17.57 -14.37
C VAL A 285 8.01 17.87 -13.74
N ALA A 286 7.08 18.43 -14.53
CA ALA A 286 5.80 18.97 -14.07
C ALA A 286 4.80 17.85 -13.69
N LEU A 287 4.95 17.31 -12.48
CA LEU A 287 4.21 16.14 -11.97
C LEU A 287 3.70 16.40 -10.54
N ASN A 288 2.60 15.73 -10.18
CA ASN A 288 1.93 15.85 -8.89
C ASN A 288 2.42 14.83 -7.87
N LEU A 289 2.56 13.56 -8.26
CA LEU A 289 3.08 12.48 -7.43
C LEU A 289 4.20 11.76 -8.16
N MET A 290 5.16 11.21 -7.42
CA MET A 290 6.21 10.35 -7.96
C MET A 290 6.58 9.30 -6.92
N THR A 291 6.77 8.05 -7.35
CA THR A 291 6.90 6.95 -6.39
C THR A 291 8.15 7.08 -5.51
N ALA A 292 8.11 6.43 -4.35
CA ALA A 292 9.28 6.18 -3.51
C ALA A 292 10.06 4.92 -3.95
N HIS A 293 9.73 4.31 -5.10
CA HIS A 293 10.36 3.10 -5.65
C HIS A 293 11.01 3.36 -7.01
N PRO A 294 12.02 4.26 -7.07
CA PRO A 294 12.81 4.39 -8.28
C PRO A 294 13.61 3.11 -8.52
N HIS A 295 13.82 2.79 -9.80
CA HIS A 295 14.77 1.75 -10.20
C HIS A 295 16.09 2.39 -10.61
N THR A 296 17.20 1.86 -10.11
CA THR A 296 18.54 2.14 -10.62
C THR A 296 18.90 1.09 -11.66
N ASP A 297 19.24 1.55 -12.87
CA ASP A 297 19.73 0.73 -13.98
C ASP A 297 21.22 0.41 -13.79
N ARG A 298 21.77 -0.51 -14.58
CA ARG A 298 23.16 -1.01 -14.41
C ARG A 298 24.23 0.05 -14.63
N ASP A 299 23.95 1.05 -15.46
CA ASP A 299 24.83 2.20 -15.67
C ASP A 299 24.69 3.25 -14.55
N GLY A 300 23.80 2.99 -13.58
CA GLY A 300 23.43 3.84 -12.45
C GLY A 300 22.37 4.90 -12.79
N THR A 301 21.87 4.97 -14.03
CA THR A 301 20.72 5.81 -14.40
C THR A 301 19.52 5.46 -13.54
N ILE A 302 18.81 6.47 -13.04
CA ILE A 302 17.63 6.24 -12.21
C ILE A 302 16.37 6.48 -13.04
N TYR A 303 15.44 5.53 -13.00
CA TYR A 303 14.10 5.65 -13.56
C TYR A 303 13.07 5.73 -12.44
N ASN A 304 12.03 6.54 -12.63
CA ASN A 304 10.90 6.60 -11.71
C ASN A 304 9.59 6.85 -12.48
N MET A 305 8.47 6.43 -11.91
CA MET A 305 7.14 6.67 -12.45
C MET A 305 6.43 7.76 -11.66
N ALA A 306 5.68 8.58 -12.37
CA ALA A 306 5.01 9.73 -11.79
C ALA A 306 3.65 9.98 -12.44
N SER A 307 2.83 10.79 -11.78
CA SER A 307 1.49 11.14 -12.26
C SER A 307 1.31 12.65 -12.35
N ARG A 308 0.55 13.07 -13.36
CA ARG A 308 0.00 14.42 -13.48
C ARG A 308 -1.52 14.32 -13.45
N PHE A 309 -2.16 15.15 -12.65
CA PHE A 309 -3.62 15.24 -12.52
C PHE A 309 -4.19 16.39 -13.36
N GLY A 310 -5.49 16.31 -13.64
CA GLY A 310 -6.23 17.35 -14.34
C GLY A 310 -6.61 17.00 -15.77
N LYS A 311 -6.99 18.01 -16.56
CA LYS A 311 -7.57 17.84 -17.90
C LYS A 311 -6.66 17.04 -18.86
N ASP A 312 -5.36 17.20 -18.70
CA ASP A 312 -4.32 16.51 -19.45
C ASP A 312 -3.61 15.45 -18.58
N GLY A 313 -4.37 14.76 -17.72
CA GLY A 313 -3.86 13.76 -16.80
C GLY A 313 -3.09 12.64 -17.51
N LEU A 314 -1.92 12.30 -16.98
CA LEU A 314 -1.02 11.29 -17.56
C LEU A 314 -0.18 10.62 -16.47
N PHE A 315 0.41 9.50 -16.84
CA PHE A 315 1.54 8.90 -16.17
C PHE A 315 2.81 9.19 -16.97
N GLY A 316 3.91 9.49 -16.29
CA GLY A 316 5.19 9.82 -16.91
C GLY A 316 6.29 8.89 -16.42
N LEU A 317 7.04 8.32 -17.36
CA LEU A 317 8.31 7.67 -17.07
C LEU A 317 9.40 8.75 -17.05
N VAL A 318 9.96 8.97 -15.87
CA VAL A 318 11.01 9.97 -15.63
C VAL A 318 12.36 9.27 -15.62
N LYS A 319 13.31 9.78 -16.40
CA LYS A 319 14.72 9.41 -16.33
C LYS A 319 15.50 10.50 -15.64
N MET A 320 16.29 10.11 -14.66
CA MET A 320 17.20 10.93 -13.88
C MET A 320 18.62 10.42 -14.13
N PRO A 321 19.37 11.05 -15.07
CA PRO A 321 20.76 10.71 -15.30
C PRO A 321 21.60 10.91 -14.03
N ILE A 322 22.67 10.12 -13.89
CA ILE A 322 23.63 10.36 -12.81
C ILE A 322 24.29 11.74 -13.04
N PRO A 323 24.38 12.58 -12.00
CA PRO A 323 25.16 13.83 -12.05
C PRO A 323 26.62 13.58 -12.50
N ASP A 324 27.31 14.56 -13.05
CA ASP A 324 28.74 14.42 -13.39
C ASP A 324 29.60 14.46 -12.11
N GLU A 325 30.82 13.88 -12.12
CA GLU A 325 31.71 13.96 -10.95
C GLU A 325 31.97 15.43 -10.56
N GLY A 326 31.74 15.78 -9.28
CA GLY A 326 31.93 17.13 -8.75
C GLY A 326 30.72 18.08 -8.85
N GLU A 327 29.62 17.68 -9.51
CA GLU A 327 28.33 18.37 -9.34
C GLU A 327 27.71 17.99 -7.99
N ARG A 328 27.05 18.93 -7.30
CA ARG A 328 26.21 18.57 -6.13
C ARG A 328 25.22 17.51 -6.60
N ASN A 329 25.23 16.30 -6.02
CA ASN A 329 24.60 15.11 -6.60
C ASN A 329 23.06 15.12 -6.55
N ASN A 330 22.40 16.18 -7.03
CA ASN A 330 20.95 16.20 -7.22
C ASN A 330 20.63 15.52 -8.56
N PRO A 331 20.23 14.23 -8.58
CA PRO A 331 19.95 13.50 -9.82
C PRO A 331 18.78 14.11 -10.62
N THR A 332 17.99 14.98 -9.98
CA THR A 332 16.80 15.55 -10.59
C THR A 332 17.10 16.73 -11.51
N GLN A 333 18.28 17.37 -11.39
CA GLN A 333 18.59 18.56 -12.20
C GLN A 333 18.54 18.31 -13.70
N LYS A 334 18.93 17.11 -14.11
CA LYS A 334 18.94 16.64 -15.50
C LYS A 334 17.75 15.72 -15.80
N ALA A 335 16.73 15.70 -14.95
CA ALA A 335 15.57 14.83 -15.12
C ALA A 335 14.72 15.26 -16.31
N TYR A 336 14.25 14.27 -17.07
CA TYR A 336 13.30 14.50 -18.16
C TYR A 336 12.36 13.31 -18.34
N MET A 337 11.24 13.56 -19.01
CA MET A 337 10.22 12.56 -19.28
C MET A 337 10.57 11.79 -20.55
N VAL A 338 10.73 10.47 -20.44
CA VAL A 338 11.07 9.58 -21.55
C VAL A 338 9.82 9.13 -22.28
N ALA A 339 8.75 8.86 -21.54
CA ALA A 339 7.48 8.38 -22.09
C ALA A 339 6.31 8.94 -21.29
N THR A 340 5.14 9.00 -21.93
CA THR A 340 3.87 9.33 -21.29
C THR A 340 2.82 8.30 -21.63
N VAL A 341 2.00 7.95 -20.64
CA VAL A 341 0.83 7.09 -20.80
C VAL A 341 -0.39 7.91 -20.40
N PRO A 342 -1.40 8.08 -21.27
CA PRO A 342 -2.61 8.78 -20.90
C PRO A 342 -3.38 8.01 -19.81
N GLN A 343 -3.98 8.73 -18.87
CA GLN A 343 -4.87 8.12 -17.89
C GLN A 343 -6.17 7.67 -18.56
N GLU A 344 -6.66 6.47 -18.22
CA GLU A 344 -7.97 6.02 -18.68
C GLU A 344 -9.08 6.96 -18.20
N SER A 345 -9.01 7.35 -16.93
CA SER A 345 -9.97 8.26 -16.32
C SER A 345 -9.36 9.62 -16.02
N LYS A 346 -9.91 10.67 -16.64
CA LYS A 346 -9.49 12.07 -16.45
C LYS A 346 -9.90 12.66 -15.10
N THR A 347 -10.83 12.03 -14.39
CA THR A 347 -11.38 12.51 -13.11
C THR A 347 -11.07 11.59 -11.94
N ARG A 348 -10.53 10.39 -12.22
CA ARG A 348 -10.15 9.38 -11.23
C ARG A 348 -8.79 8.82 -11.66
N PRO A 349 -7.67 9.56 -11.50
CA PRO A 349 -6.34 9.03 -11.74
C PRO A 349 -6.11 7.75 -10.93
N SER A 350 -5.53 6.73 -11.56
CA SER A 350 -5.07 5.53 -10.87
C SER A 350 -3.89 5.88 -9.95
N TYR A 351 -3.93 5.35 -8.74
CA TYR A 351 -2.82 5.33 -7.80
C TYR A 351 -1.96 4.09 -8.07
N PHE A 352 -0.64 4.27 -8.04
CA PHE A 352 0.35 3.21 -8.17
C PHE A 352 1.56 3.57 -7.30
N HIS A 353 2.24 2.54 -6.81
CA HIS A 353 3.31 2.68 -5.82
C HIS A 353 4.67 2.24 -6.35
N SER A 354 4.70 1.36 -7.36
CA SER A 354 5.94 0.87 -7.99
C SER A 354 5.67 0.50 -9.46
N PHE A 355 6.73 0.11 -10.18
CA PHE A 355 6.68 -0.31 -11.58
C PHE A 355 7.78 -1.35 -11.85
N GLY A 356 7.70 -2.06 -12.98
CA GLY A 356 8.72 -3.03 -13.39
C GLY A 356 9.75 -2.44 -14.35
N LEU A 357 11.03 -2.81 -14.20
CA LEU A 357 12.12 -2.42 -15.10
C LEU A 357 12.89 -3.65 -15.60
N THR A 358 13.17 -3.69 -16.90
CA THR A 358 14.01 -4.69 -17.56
C THR A 358 15.13 -4.02 -18.37
N ASP A 359 15.90 -4.81 -19.11
CA ASP A 359 16.95 -4.28 -19.98
C ASP A 359 16.38 -3.45 -21.14
N ASN A 360 15.19 -3.81 -21.65
CA ASN A 360 14.61 -3.15 -22.83
C ASN A 360 13.25 -2.51 -22.58
N TYR A 361 12.54 -2.88 -21.51
CA TYR A 361 11.17 -2.46 -21.25
C TYR A 361 10.92 -1.95 -19.83
N VAL A 362 9.92 -1.11 -19.69
CA VAL A 362 9.26 -0.73 -18.44
C VAL A 362 7.83 -1.28 -18.47
N VAL A 363 7.40 -1.89 -17.37
CA VAL A 363 6.01 -2.34 -17.18
C VAL A 363 5.36 -1.45 -16.14
N PHE A 364 4.31 -0.74 -16.56
CA PHE A 364 3.51 0.10 -15.69
C PHE A 364 2.11 -0.50 -15.49
N VAL A 365 1.70 -0.68 -14.24
CA VAL A 365 0.40 -1.26 -13.87
C VAL A 365 -0.58 -0.15 -13.51
N GLU A 366 -1.55 0.12 -14.41
CA GLU A 366 -2.68 1.00 -14.15
C GLU A 366 -3.78 0.18 -13.46
N GLN A 367 -3.84 0.31 -12.14
CA GLN A 367 -4.70 -0.49 -11.27
C GLN A 367 -6.00 0.26 -10.90
N PRO A 368 -7.10 -0.45 -10.60
CA PRO A 368 -8.39 0.15 -10.28
C PRO A 368 -8.47 0.74 -8.86
N MET A 369 -7.34 1.18 -8.31
CA MET A 369 -7.26 2.01 -7.11
C MET A 369 -7.18 3.47 -7.55
N TYR A 370 -8.23 4.25 -7.33
CA TYR A 370 -8.35 5.59 -7.88
C TYR A 370 -8.30 6.68 -6.82
N ILE A 371 -7.72 7.83 -7.15
CA ILE A 371 -7.83 9.05 -6.35
C ILE A 371 -8.96 9.91 -6.92
N ASN A 372 -10.03 10.10 -6.17
CA ASN A 372 -11.16 10.93 -6.58
C ASN A 372 -10.80 12.43 -6.43
N VAL A 373 -10.35 13.06 -7.51
CA VAL A 373 -9.88 14.46 -7.48
C VAL A 373 -10.96 15.44 -7.05
N TRP A 374 -12.24 15.15 -7.35
CA TRP A 374 -13.34 16.00 -6.90
C TRP A 374 -13.52 15.90 -5.39
N LYS A 375 -13.48 14.69 -4.81
CA LYS A 375 -13.49 14.53 -3.35
C LYS A 375 -12.29 15.25 -2.72
N LEU A 376 -11.10 15.16 -3.31
CA LEU A 376 -9.91 15.86 -2.81
C LEU A 376 -10.06 17.40 -2.88
N MET A 377 -10.61 17.92 -3.97
CA MET A 377 -10.84 19.37 -4.15
C MET A 377 -11.94 19.91 -3.22
N PHE A 378 -13.00 19.14 -3.00
CA PHE A 378 -14.14 19.53 -2.15
C PHE A 378 -14.03 19.09 -0.69
N SER A 379 -13.05 18.26 -0.32
CA SER A 379 -12.85 17.78 1.06
C SER A 379 -12.64 18.93 2.03
N LYS A 380 -11.96 19.99 1.57
CA LYS A 380 -11.73 21.23 2.31
C LYS A 380 -13.03 21.91 2.72
N PHE A 381 -14.09 21.84 1.90
CA PHE A 381 -15.36 22.54 2.13
C PHE A 381 -16.41 21.75 2.90
N THR A 382 -16.34 20.41 2.93
CA THR A 382 -17.49 19.58 3.31
C THR A 382 -17.26 18.68 4.52
N SER A 383 -16.04 18.24 4.83
CA SER A 383 -15.80 17.41 6.02
C SER A 383 -14.34 17.28 6.48
N GLY A 384 -13.36 17.97 5.88
CA GLY A 384 -11.95 17.77 6.24
C GLY A 384 -11.46 16.34 5.97
N LYS A 385 -11.77 15.79 4.79
CA LYS A 385 -11.32 14.44 4.36
C LYS A 385 -9.88 14.48 3.82
N SER A 386 -9.04 13.54 4.24
CA SER A 386 -7.62 13.39 3.85
C SER A 386 -7.46 12.74 2.47
N VAL A 387 -6.22 12.57 1.98
CA VAL A 387 -5.93 11.95 0.67
C VAL A 387 -6.45 10.51 0.62
N SER A 388 -6.18 9.71 1.66
CA SER A 388 -6.70 8.34 1.83
C SER A 388 -8.23 8.27 1.73
N ALA A 389 -8.96 9.22 2.32
CA ALA A 389 -10.42 9.26 2.26
C ALA A 389 -10.98 9.61 0.86
N ALA A 390 -10.12 10.02 -0.08
CA ALA A 390 -10.46 10.20 -1.49
C ALA A 390 -10.07 8.99 -2.37
N MET A 391 -9.43 7.96 -1.80
CA MET A 391 -9.07 6.75 -2.53
C MET A 391 -10.26 5.77 -2.61
N GLU A 392 -10.43 5.16 -3.78
CA GLU A 392 -11.54 4.26 -4.08
C GLU A 392 -11.07 3.09 -4.94
N PHE A 393 -11.28 1.87 -4.47
CA PHE A 393 -11.05 0.67 -5.28
C PHE A 393 -12.30 0.25 -6.04
N ASP A 394 -12.16 0.00 -7.34
CA ASP A 394 -13.22 -0.48 -8.21
C ASP A 394 -13.05 -1.97 -8.51
N ASN A 395 -13.84 -2.81 -7.85
CA ASN A 395 -13.76 -4.27 -7.96
C ASN A 395 -14.22 -4.81 -9.33
N ASP A 396 -14.93 -4.00 -10.12
CA ASP A 396 -15.46 -4.41 -11.42
C ASP A 396 -14.57 -3.92 -12.58
N ALA A 397 -13.61 -3.03 -12.32
CA ALA A 397 -12.70 -2.50 -13.32
C ALA A 397 -11.46 -3.41 -13.48
N PRO A 398 -11.02 -3.71 -14.71
CA PRO A 398 -9.84 -4.54 -14.93
C PRO A 398 -8.56 -3.79 -14.53
N THR A 399 -7.53 -4.55 -14.12
CA THR A 399 -6.17 -4.02 -14.03
C THR A 399 -5.53 -4.05 -15.42
N ARG A 400 -4.81 -2.98 -15.79
CA ARG A 400 -4.16 -2.85 -17.10
C ARG A 400 -2.64 -2.77 -16.97
N PHE A 401 -1.93 -3.48 -17.84
CA PHE A 401 -0.48 -3.38 -17.95
C PHE A 401 -0.12 -2.60 -19.21
N HIS A 402 0.68 -1.55 -19.03
CA HIS A 402 1.28 -0.76 -20.11
C HIS A 402 2.75 -1.16 -20.24
N VAL A 403 3.19 -1.44 -21.47
CA VAL A 403 4.58 -1.78 -21.76
C VAL A 403 5.22 -0.63 -22.53
N ILE A 404 6.35 -0.15 -22.05
CA ILE A 404 7.08 0.98 -22.63
C ILE A 404 8.47 0.49 -23.02
N GLU A 405 8.88 0.67 -24.29
CA GLU A 405 10.27 0.46 -24.69
C GLU A 405 11.17 1.50 -23.98
N LYS A 406 12.07 1.03 -23.11
CA LYS A 406 12.92 1.85 -22.24
C LYS A 406 13.81 2.83 -23.03
N LYS A 407 14.34 2.38 -24.17
CA LYS A 407 15.28 3.17 -25.00
C LYS A 407 14.60 4.26 -25.81
N THR A 408 13.45 3.95 -26.39
CA THR A 408 12.75 4.84 -27.34
C THR A 408 11.65 5.66 -26.67
N GLY A 409 11.18 5.23 -25.49
CA GLY A 409 10.01 5.79 -24.83
C GLY A 409 8.68 5.42 -25.50
N LYS A 410 8.71 4.52 -26.50
CA LYS A 410 7.52 4.10 -27.23
C LYS A 410 6.66 3.20 -26.35
N VAL A 411 5.41 3.61 -26.12
CA VAL A 411 4.39 2.75 -25.51
C VAL A 411 3.94 1.73 -26.55
N LEU A 412 3.98 0.45 -26.21
CA LEU A 412 3.49 -0.61 -27.09
C LEU A 412 1.96 -0.53 -27.21
N PRO A 413 1.40 -0.83 -28.40
CA PRO A 413 -0.03 -0.70 -28.64
C PRO A 413 -0.87 -1.81 -27.99
N THR A 414 -0.26 -2.94 -27.62
CA THR A 414 -0.97 -4.06 -27.01
C THR A 414 -1.55 -3.67 -25.65
N VAL A 415 -2.85 -3.91 -25.47
CA VAL A 415 -3.54 -3.67 -24.20
C VAL A 415 -3.65 -4.99 -23.45
N TYR A 416 -2.87 -5.14 -22.38
CA TYR A 416 -2.94 -6.29 -21.49
C TYR A 416 -3.87 -5.99 -20.32
N LEU A 417 -4.79 -6.90 -20.03
CA LEU A 417 -5.79 -6.78 -18.96
C LEU A 417 -5.75 -8.00 -18.04
N SER A 418 -6.15 -7.83 -16.79
CA SER A 418 -6.36 -8.90 -15.82
C SER A 418 -7.66 -8.63 -15.04
N ASP A 419 -8.11 -9.61 -14.26
CA ASP A 419 -9.02 -9.36 -13.15
C ASP A 419 -8.47 -8.26 -12.23
N SER A 420 -9.39 -7.58 -11.53
CA SER A 420 -9.06 -6.45 -10.65
C SER A 420 -8.13 -6.89 -9.51
N PHE A 421 -7.04 -6.15 -9.32
CA PHE A 421 -6.19 -6.24 -8.14
C PHE A 421 -5.51 -4.90 -7.88
N PHE A 422 -4.98 -4.72 -6.68
CA PHE A 422 -4.12 -3.61 -6.32
C PHE A 422 -2.78 -4.13 -5.80
N ALA A 423 -1.67 -3.51 -6.16
CA ALA A 423 -0.35 -3.85 -5.67
C ALA A 423 0.39 -2.59 -5.20
N PHE A 424 1.03 -2.69 -4.03
CA PHE A 424 2.07 -1.74 -3.64
C PHE A 424 3.37 -2.06 -4.39
N HIS A 425 3.83 -3.31 -4.31
CA HIS A 425 5.18 -3.66 -4.72
C HIS A 425 5.22 -4.64 -5.89
N HIS A 426 6.07 -4.30 -6.87
CA HIS A 426 6.66 -5.27 -7.78
C HIS A 426 7.75 -6.05 -7.05
N ILE A 427 7.86 -7.35 -7.33
CA ILE A 427 8.94 -8.22 -6.83
C ILE A 427 10.12 -8.14 -7.80
N ASN A 428 9.89 -8.48 -9.07
CA ASN A 428 10.84 -8.33 -10.16
C ASN A 428 10.08 -8.31 -11.51
N THR A 429 10.77 -7.94 -12.58
CA THR A 429 10.26 -8.04 -13.95
C THR A 429 11.41 -8.42 -14.86
N TYR A 430 11.22 -9.36 -15.78
CA TYR A 430 12.28 -9.79 -16.69
C TYR A 430 11.78 -10.21 -18.07
N GLU A 431 12.70 -10.31 -19.02
CA GLU A 431 12.45 -10.74 -20.40
C GLU A 431 12.85 -12.22 -20.58
N GLU A 432 11.99 -13.03 -21.18
CA GLU A 432 12.29 -14.41 -21.57
C GLU A 432 11.51 -14.80 -22.84
N ASP A 433 12.23 -15.29 -23.85
CA ASP A 433 11.67 -15.80 -25.12
C ASP A 433 10.58 -14.90 -25.75
N GLY A 434 10.84 -13.58 -25.81
CA GLY A 434 9.92 -12.61 -26.39
C GLY A 434 8.70 -12.28 -25.51
N GLN A 435 8.73 -12.64 -24.23
CA GLN A 435 7.67 -12.38 -23.25
C GLN A 435 8.24 -11.63 -22.05
N LEU A 436 7.41 -10.80 -21.43
CA LEU A 436 7.74 -10.14 -20.17
C LEU A 436 7.11 -10.91 -19.01
N VAL A 437 7.91 -11.29 -18.03
CA VAL A 437 7.46 -11.92 -16.79
C VAL A 437 7.41 -10.85 -15.71
N VAL A 438 6.26 -10.71 -15.04
CA VAL A 438 5.96 -9.63 -14.09
C VAL A 438 5.48 -10.23 -12.77
N ASP A 439 6.29 -10.10 -11.73
CA ASP A 439 6.00 -10.64 -10.40
C ASP A 439 5.59 -9.52 -9.44
N LEU A 440 4.47 -9.70 -8.74
CA LEU A 440 3.78 -8.67 -7.96
C LEU A 440 3.27 -9.20 -6.61
N CYS A 441 3.25 -8.35 -5.59
CA CYS A 441 2.49 -8.57 -4.36
C CYS A 441 1.05 -8.04 -4.55
N CYS A 442 0.10 -8.91 -4.90
CA CYS A 442 -1.24 -8.53 -5.29
C CYS A 442 -2.25 -8.64 -4.13
N ASN A 443 -2.99 -7.55 -3.89
CA ASN A 443 -4.19 -7.46 -3.09
C ASN A 443 -5.43 -7.69 -3.96
N GLU A 444 -6.35 -8.54 -3.51
CA GLU A 444 -7.59 -8.84 -4.27
C GLU A 444 -8.66 -7.75 -4.11
N ASP A 445 -8.52 -6.89 -3.10
CA ASP A 445 -9.43 -5.78 -2.83
C ASP A 445 -8.69 -4.49 -2.43
N GLY A 446 -9.46 -3.44 -2.14
CA GLY A 446 -8.96 -2.14 -1.70
C GLY A 446 -8.92 -1.95 -0.19
N ASP A 447 -9.24 -2.98 0.61
CA ASP A 447 -9.33 -2.84 2.06
C ASP A 447 -7.95 -2.61 2.68
N GLY A 448 -6.88 -2.97 1.97
CA GLY A 448 -5.48 -2.71 2.32
C GLY A 448 -5.21 -1.28 2.78
N VAL A 449 -5.72 -0.25 2.10
CA VAL A 449 -5.46 1.16 2.49
C VAL A 449 -6.23 1.53 3.77
N THR A 450 -7.46 1.01 3.94
CA THR A 450 -8.28 1.35 5.12
C THR A 450 -7.84 0.56 6.37
N ALA A 451 -7.31 -0.64 6.20
CA ALA A 451 -6.79 -1.45 7.29
C ALA A 451 -5.56 -0.81 7.98
N LEU A 452 -4.83 0.06 7.27
CA LEU A 452 -3.58 0.66 7.75
C LEU A 452 -3.76 1.98 8.54
N TYR A 453 -5.00 2.32 8.90
CA TYR A 453 -5.24 3.35 9.92
C TYR A 453 -4.72 2.89 11.29
N LEU A 454 -4.15 3.83 12.05
CA LEU A 454 -3.54 3.58 13.36
C LEU A 454 -4.55 3.07 14.39
N GLU A 455 -5.82 3.47 14.30
CA GLU A 455 -6.89 2.94 15.17
C GLU A 455 -7.08 1.42 14.99
N ASN A 456 -6.89 0.93 13.76
CA ASN A 456 -7.02 -0.49 13.41
C ASN A 456 -5.74 -1.24 13.81
N LEU A 457 -4.58 -0.68 13.48
CA LEU A 457 -3.26 -1.27 13.78
C LEU A 457 -2.90 -1.30 15.27
N ARG A 458 -3.50 -0.42 16.08
CA ARG A 458 -3.34 -0.43 17.54
C ARG A 458 -4.44 -1.23 18.25
N SER A 459 -5.37 -1.82 17.50
CA SER A 459 -6.38 -2.71 18.07
C SER A 459 -5.79 -4.08 18.38
N SER A 460 -6.49 -4.88 19.20
CA SER A 460 -6.04 -6.23 19.60
C SER A 460 -6.12 -7.26 18.48
N GLU A 461 -6.77 -6.93 17.36
CA GLU A 461 -6.96 -7.81 16.20
C GLU A 461 -6.22 -7.22 15.00
N TYR A 462 -5.49 -8.05 14.26
CA TYR A 462 -4.86 -7.60 13.02
C TYR A 462 -5.95 -7.28 11.99
N PRO A 463 -5.94 -6.09 11.37
CA PRO A 463 -7.06 -5.64 10.56
C PRO A 463 -7.11 -6.27 9.17
N LEU A 464 -6.04 -6.94 8.76
CA LEU A 464 -5.95 -7.70 7.50
C LEU A 464 -6.19 -9.19 7.78
N GLY A 465 -7.06 -9.85 7.02
CA GLY A 465 -7.29 -11.29 7.11
C GLY A 465 -6.13 -12.14 6.57
N ASP A 466 -6.24 -13.46 6.69
CA ASP A 466 -5.14 -14.41 6.43
C ASP A 466 -4.69 -14.54 4.96
N GLU A 467 -5.41 -13.99 3.98
CA GLU A 467 -5.06 -14.09 2.54
C GLU A 467 -5.33 -12.79 1.76
N ILE A 468 -4.84 -11.64 2.24
CA ILE A 468 -5.07 -10.38 1.52
C ILE A 468 -4.01 -10.13 0.43
N VAL A 469 -2.75 -10.52 0.63
CA VAL A 469 -1.66 -10.25 -0.33
C VAL A 469 -0.98 -11.55 -0.78
N ALA A 470 -0.98 -11.82 -2.08
CA ALA A 470 -0.30 -12.98 -2.65
C ALA A 470 0.75 -12.57 -3.69
N ALA A 471 1.91 -13.23 -3.64
CA ALA A 471 2.91 -13.14 -4.70
C ALA A 471 2.38 -13.84 -5.97
N LYS A 472 2.12 -13.06 -7.03
CA LYS A 472 1.53 -13.50 -8.30
C LYS A 472 2.45 -13.15 -9.47
N ARG A 473 2.51 -14.04 -10.46
CA ARG A 473 3.25 -13.87 -11.72
C ARG A 473 2.30 -13.71 -12.88
N TYR A 474 2.52 -12.68 -13.69
CA TYR A 474 1.88 -12.46 -14.98
C TYR A 474 2.91 -12.59 -16.10
N VAL A 475 2.47 -13.04 -17.28
CA VAL A 475 3.32 -13.12 -18.47
C VAL A 475 2.66 -12.33 -19.60
N LEU A 476 3.39 -11.38 -20.19
CA LEU A 476 2.93 -10.48 -21.24
C LEU A 476 3.67 -10.76 -22.56
N PRO A 477 3.03 -11.42 -23.54
CA PRO A 477 3.67 -11.73 -24.82
C PRO A 477 3.84 -10.51 -25.72
N LEU A 478 5.09 -10.11 -26.02
CA LEU A 478 5.38 -8.86 -26.72
C LEU A 478 4.83 -8.80 -28.15
N GLN A 479 4.67 -9.96 -28.80
CA GLN A 479 4.17 -10.09 -30.18
C GLN A 479 2.68 -10.46 -30.25
N ALA A 480 1.91 -10.27 -29.16
CA ALA A 480 0.51 -10.70 -29.12
C ALA A 480 -0.38 -10.07 -30.22
N ALA A 481 -0.04 -8.88 -30.71
CA ALA A 481 -0.77 -8.22 -31.80
C ALA A 481 -0.62 -8.92 -33.17
N GLU A 482 0.41 -9.78 -33.33
CA GLU A 482 0.68 -10.54 -34.56
C GLU A 482 0.13 -11.96 -34.50
N ALA A 483 -0.43 -12.37 -33.35
CA ALA A 483 -0.97 -13.70 -33.16
C ALA A 483 -2.23 -13.92 -34.04
N SER A 484 -2.27 -15.07 -34.71
CA SER A 484 -3.42 -15.50 -35.52
C SER A 484 -4.37 -16.44 -34.77
N ASP A 485 -3.94 -16.94 -33.61
CA ASP A 485 -4.69 -17.83 -32.74
C ASP A 485 -5.21 -17.09 -31.48
N GLN A 486 -6.39 -17.48 -31.02
CA GLN A 486 -7.03 -17.00 -29.79
C GLN A 486 -6.73 -17.92 -28.58
N GLY A 487 -5.77 -18.83 -28.72
CA GLY A 487 -5.27 -19.69 -27.64
C GLY A 487 -4.44 -18.94 -26.58
N ASN A 488 -3.89 -19.71 -25.64
CA ASN A 488 -2.90 -19.18 -24.71
C ASN A 488 -1.61 -18.83 -25.47
N LEU A 489 -1.23 -17.56 -25.44
CA LEU A 489 -0.03 -17.02 -26.07
C LEU A 489 1.23 -17.20 -25.22
N VAL A 490 1.09 -17.63 -23.96
CA VAL A 490 2.24 -17.93 -23.10
C VAL A 490 2.90 -19.22 -23.57
N THR A 491 4.17 -19.13 -23.94
CA THR A 491 4.97 -20.27 -24.43
C THR A 491 6.02 -20.77 -23.44
N LEU A 492 6.20 -20.07 -22.32
CA LEU A 492 7.09 -20.48 -21.25
C LEU A 492 6.58 -21.78 -20.60
N VAL A 493 7.48 -22.73 -20.35
CA VAL A 493 7.13 -24.09 -19.87
C VAL A 493 7.12 -24.22 -18.35
N ASP A 494 7.70 -23.26 -17.65
CA ASP A 494 7.91 -23.22 -16.20
C ASP A 494 6.91 -22.29 -15.48
N THR A 495 5.77 -22.02 -16.11
CA THR A 495 4.70 -21.17 -15.56
C THR A 495 3.32 -21.71 -15.88
N GLU A 496 2.38 -21.50 -14.96
CA GLU A 496 0.95 -21.72 -15.15
C GLU A 496 0.21 -20.44 -15.58
N ALA A 497 0.90 -19.31 -15.66
CA ALA A 497 0.32 -18.07 -16.14
C ALA A 497 -0.12 -18.21 -17.60
N SER A 498 -1.19 -17.51 -17.97
CA SER A 498 -1.70 -17.52 -19.34
C SER A 498 -2.04 -16.12 -19.82
N ALA A 499 -2.01 -15.92 -21.13
CA ALA A 499 -2.34 -14.68 -21.79
C ALA A 499 -3.12 -15.00 -23.06
N VAL A 500 -4.40 -14.61 -23.11
CA VAL A 500 -5.32 -15.00 -24.19
C VAL A 500 -5.73 -13.78 -24.99
N LEU A 501 -5.52 -13.80 -26.31
CA LEU A 501 -6.00 -12.75 -27.22
C LEU A 501 -7.52 -12.83 -27.37
N ARG A 502 -8.20 -11.72 -27.09
CA ARG A 502 -9.66 -11.58 -27.21
C ARG A 502 -10.05 -11.00 -28.57
N GLU A 503 -11.33 -11.18 -28.92
CA GLU A 503 -11.91 -10.67 -30.19
C GLU A 503 -11.82 -9.14 -30.34
N ASP A 504 -11.78 -8.40 -29.24
CA ASP A 504 -11.64 -6.94 -29.22
C ASP A 504 -10.19 -6.45 -29.37
N GLY A 505 -9.23 -7.38 -29.55
CA GLY A 505 -7.80 -7.09 -29.69
C GLY A 505 -7.06 -6.90 -28.37
N THR A 506 -7.72 -7.06 -27.21
CA THR A 506 -7.06 -7.04 -25.91
C THR A 506 -6.47 -8.41 -25.56
N VAL A 507 -5.43 -8.42 -24.73
CA VAL A 507 -4.81 -9.65 -24.22
C VAL A 507 -5.18 -9.80 -22.76
N PHE A 508 -5.88 -10.88 -22.40
CA PHE A 508 -6.27 -11.13 -21.02
C PHE A 508 -5.28 -12.08 -20.32
N CYS A 509 -4.62 -11.58 -19.31
CA CYS A 509 -3.60 -12.25 -18.52
C CYS A 509 -4.22 -12.85 -17.25
N THR A 510 -4.01 -14.15 -17.05
CA THR A 510 -4.36 -14.85 -15.80
C THR A 510 -3.05 -15.20 -15.08
N PRO A 511 -2.89 -14.82 -13.80
CA PRO A 511 -1.65 -15.04 -13.09
C PRO A 511 -1.50 -16.47 -12.57
N GLU A 512 -0.27 -16.85 -12.25
CA GLU A 512 0.00 -17.93 -11.32
C GLU A 512 0.43 -17.42 -9.94
N ARG A 513 0.24 -18.22 -8.88
CA ARG A 513 0.76 -17.92 -7.54
C ARG A 513 2.20 -18.45 -7.42
N LEU A 514 3.11 -17.62 -6.91
CA LEU A 514 4.53 -17.96 -6.80
C LEU A 514 4.86 -18.87 -5.62
N CYS A 515 4.26 -18.61 -4.45
CA CYS A 515 4.42 -19.43 -3.25
C CYS A 515 3.19 -19.30 -2.32
N PRO A 516 3.00 -20.23 -1.36
CA PRO A 516 1.99 -20.07 -0.33
C PRO A 516 2.35 -18.96 0.67
N GLY A 517 1.33 -18.46 1.37
CA GLY A 517 1.46 -17.43 2.40
C GLY A 517 1.25 -16.00 1.88
N ILE A 518 1.26 -15.06 2.82
CA ILE A 518 1.24 -13.61 2.58
C ILE A 518 2.65 -13.15 2.21
N VAL A 519 2.78 -12.26 1.25
CA VAL A 519 4.07 -11.64 0.89
C VAL A 519 3.86 -10.14 0.69
N GLU A 520 4.60 -9.34 1.45
CA GLU A 520 4.73 -7.90 1.24
C GLU A 520 6.16 -7.44 1.48
N LEU A 521 6.46 -6.19 1.11
CA LEU A 521 7.80 -5.58 1.20
C LEU A 521 8.86 -6.50 0.55
N PRO A 522 8.68 -6.89 -0.74
CA PRO A 522 9.52 -7.86 -1.39
C PRO A 522 10.92 -7.29 -1.67
N ARG A 523 11.93 -8.16 -1.58
CA ARG A 523 13.31 -7.90 -1.93
C ARG A 523 13.88 -9.09 -2.68
N ILE A 524 14.88 -8.83 -3.52
CA ILE A 524 15.63 -9.85 -4.27
C ILE A 524 17.12 -9.53 -4.18
N ASN A 525 17.97 -10.38 -4.76
CA ASN A 525 19.35 -10.02 -5.10
C ASN A 525 19.36 -8.98 -6.24
N TYR A 526 19.00 -7.74 -5.91
CA TYR A 526 18.63 -6.69 -6.86
C TYR A 526 19.78 -6.34 -7.81
N ASP A 527 20.99 -6.14 -7.28
CA ASP A 527 22.14 -5.70 -8.07
C ASP A 527 22.53 -6.70 -9.17
N HIS A 528 22.30 -7.99 -8.93
CA HIS A 528 22.66 -9.05 -9.86
C HIS A 528 21.48 -9.51 -10.75
N TYR A 529 20.25 -9.49 -10.22
CA TYR A 529 19.08 -10.17 -10.82
C TYR A 529 17.87 -9.26 -11.13
N ASN A 530 17.86 -7.99 -10.74
CA ASN A 530 16.79 -7.09 -11.19
C ASN A 530 16.79 -6.99 -12.73
N GLY A 531 15.60 -7.08 -13.34
CA GLY A 531 15.48 -7.08 -14.79
C GLY A 531 15.82 -8.41 -15.47
N LYS A 532 16.19 -9.45 -14.71
CA LYS A 532 16.65 -10.75 -15.22
C LYS A 532 15.85 -11.90 -14.59
N LYS A 533 15.88 -13.06 -15.27
CA LYS A 533 15.35 -14.31 -14.71
C LYS A 533 16.07 -14.62 -13.38
N TYR A 534 15.28 -14.98 -12.38
CA TYR A 534 15.68 -15.14 -10.99
C TYR A 534 14.84 -16.25 -10.34
N GLN A 535 15.25 -16.71 -9.16
CA GLN A 535 14.62 -17.81 -8.44
C GLN A 535 14.08 -17.41 -7.06
N PHE A 536 14.75 -16.50 -6.35
CA PHE A 536 14.47 -16.22 -4.95
C PHE A 536 14.01 -14.80 -4.72
N PHE A 537 13.02 -14.66 -3.85
CA PHE A 537 12.65 -13.39 -3.24
C PHE A 537 12.51 -13.54 -1.73
N TYR A 538 12.57 -12.41 -1.05
CA TYR A 538 12.45 -12.27 0.39
C TYR A 538 11.33 -11.28 0.68
N GLY A 539 10.60 -11.45 1.78
CA GLY A 539 9.55 -10.49 2.16
C GLY A 539 9.13 -10.60 3.61
N VAL A 540 8.23 -9.70 4.01
CA VAL A 540 7.47 -9.80 5.25
C VAL A 540 6.23 -10.66 5.00
N SER A 541 5.89 -11.50 5.95
CA SER A 541 4.80 -12.46 5.87
C SER A 541 4.02 -12.53 7.19
N GLY A 542 3.01 -13.40 7.24
CA GLY A 542 2.10 -13.50 8.37
C GLY A 542 1.38 -12.19 8.64
N GLN A 543 1.28 -11.81 9.91
CA GLN A 543 0.66 -10.56 10.34
C GLN A 543 1.76 -9.60 10.77
N ILE A 544 2.66 -9.30 9.82
CA ILE A 544 3.90 -8.53 10.02
C ILE A 544 4.84 -9.08 11.11
N ASP A 545 4.73 -10.37 11.42
CA ASP A 545 5.44 -11.06 12.51
C ASP A 545 6.34 -12.21 12.01
N MET A 546 6.59 -12.25 10.69
CA MET A 546 7.36 -13.31 10.03
C MET A 546 8.14 -12.75 8.84
N LEU A 547 9.32 -13.33 8.60
CA LEU A 547 10.03 -13.18 7.33
C LEU A 547 9.86 -14.44 6.48
N ILE A 548 9.83 -14.27 5.16
CA ILE A 548 9.72 -15.36 4.19
C ILE A 548 10.83 -15.26 3.14
N LYS A 549 11.35 -16.41 2.73
CA LYS A 549 12.13 -16.61 1.50
C LYS A 549 11.29 -17.49 0.57
N GLY A 550 10.86 -16.96 -0.56
CA GLY A 550 10.15 -17.71 -1.61
C GLY A 550 11.13 -18.30 -2.62
N ASP A 551 10.87 -19.54 -3.04
CA ASP A 551 11.55 -20.20 -4.15
C ASP A 551 10.54 -20.42 -5.27
N ILE A 552 10.69 -19.66 -6.35
CA ILE A 552 9.76 -19.64 -7.48
C ILE A 552 9.79 -20.95 -8.26
N GLN A 553 10.96 -21.58 -8.37
CA GLN A 553 11.11 -22.80 -9.14
C GLN A 553 10.37 -23.97 -8.47
N THR A 554 10.48 -24.08 -7.15
CA THR A 554 9.82 -25.15 -6.37
C THR A 554 8.43 -24.77 -5.88
N LYS A 555 8.01 -23.50 -6.07
CA LYS A 555 6.79 -22.89 -5.52
C LYS A 555 6.66 -23.07 -3.99
N SER A 556 7.80 -23.11 -3.31
CA SER A 556 7.89 -23.36 -1.87
C SER A 556 8.45 -22.13 -1.14
N SER A 557 8.48 -22.18 0.20
CA SER A 557 9.05 -21.10 0.99
C SER A 557 9.70 -21.60 2.28
N LYS A 558 10.65 -20.82 2.78
CA LYS A 558 11.21 -20.90 4.13
C LYS A 558 10.78 -19.67 4.93
N SER A 559 10.69 -19.80 6.24
CA SER A 559 10.30 -18.68 7.09
C SER A 559 11.11 -18.58 8.37
N TRP A 560 11.21 -17.36 8.89
CA TRP A 560 11.72 -17.06 10.22
C TRP A 560 10.61 -16.37 11.02
N LYS A 561 10.39 -16.82 12.25
CA LYS A 561 9.41 -16.26 13.18
C LYS A 561 9.86 -16.52 14.62
N GLU A 562 9.75 -15.50 15.46
CA GLU A 562 9.99 -15.59 16.90
C GLU A 562 8.84 -14.89 17.64
N THR A 563 8.35 -15.48 18.73
CA THR A 563 7.22 -14.92 19.49
C THR A 563 7.55 -13.52 20.02
N GLY A 564 6.64 -12.57 19.78
CA GLY A 564 6.80 -11.17 20.20
C GLY A 564 7.85 -10.41 19.40
N CYS A 565 8.28 -10.92 18.24
CA CYS A 565 9.22 -10.25 17.36
C CYS A 565 8.53 -9.84 16.06
N TYR A 566 8.73 -8.59 15.67
CA TYR A 566 8.12 -7.99 14.48
C TYR A 566 9.25 -7.48 13.57
N PRO A 567 9.60 -8.26 12.53
CA PRO A 567 10.69 -7.91 11.64
C PRO A 567 10.25 -6.85 10.61
N SER A 568 11.20 -6.01 10.22
CA SER A 568 11.08 -5.10 9.07
C SER A 568 11.32 -5.83 7.74
N GLU A 569 11.13 -5.13 6.62
CA GLU A 569 11.56 -5.57 5.28
C GLU A 569 12.97 -6.25 5.30
N PRO A 570 13.11 -7.46 4.73
CA PRO A 570 14.36 -8.21 4.68
C PRO A 570 15.27 -7.77 3.53
N ILE A 571 16.40 -7.13 3.83
CA ILE A 571 17.37 -6.67 2.82
C ILE A 571 18.41 -7.76 2.55
N PHE A 572 18.46 -8.27 1.33
CA PHE A 572 19.51 -9.20 0.90
C PHE A 572 20.83 -8.47 0.61
N VAL A 573 21.94 -9.05 1.04
CA VAL A 573 23.31 -8.61 0.76
C VAL A 573 24.10 -9.81 0.24
N PRO A 574 24.54 -9.81 -1.03
CA PRO A 574 25.30 -10.93 -1.59
C PRO A 574 26.67 -11.05 -0.92
N ALA A 575 27.15 -12.29 -0.77
CA ALA A 575 28.53 -12.52 -0.38
C ALA A 575 29.49 -12.05 -1.50
N PRO A 576 30.69 -11.53 -1.18
CA PRO A 576 31.66 -11.19 -2.20
C PRO A 576 32.05 -12.40 -3.05
N GLY A 577 31.87 -12.30 -4.37
CA GLY A 577 32.17 -13.40 -5.29
C GLY A 577 31.13 -14.52 -5.32
N ALA A 578 29.92 -14.27 -4.78
CA ALA A 578 28.79 -15.20 -4.80
C ALA A 578 28.55 -15.77 -6.21
N THR A 579 28.31 -17.08 -6.25
CA THR A 579 28.01 -17.84 -7.49
C THR A 579 26.57 -18.32 -7.54
N ALA A 580 25.93 -18.53 -6.38
CA ALA A 580 24.49 -18.77 -6.28
C ALA A 580 23.73 -17.46 -5.99
N GLU A 581 22.46 -17.42 -6.41
CA GLU A 581 21.62 -16.22 -6.31
C GLU A 581 21.38 -15.79 -4.86
N ASP A 582 21.25 -16.75 -3.96
CA ASP A 582 20.95 -16.62 -2.53
C ASP A 582 22.19 -16.79 -1.63
N GLU A 583 23.39 -16.82 -2.21
CA GLU A 583 24.66 -16.87 -1.47
C GLU A 583 24.98 -15.49 -0.87
N GLY A 584 24.65 -15.31 0.40
CA GLY A 584 24.76 -14.03 1.09
C GLY A 584 24.05 -14.04 2.44
N VAL A 585 23.62 -12.87 2.90
CA VAL A 585 22.82 -12.72 4.12
C VAL A 585 21.58 -11.89 3.88
N VAL A 586 20.58 -12.05 4.74
CA VAL A 586 19.39 -11.23 4.81
C VAL A 586 19.37 -10.47 6.13
N LEU A 587 19.21 -9.16 6.06
CA LEU A 587 19.22 -8.24 7.19
C LEU A 587 17.81 -7.72 7.48
N SER A 588 17.40 -7.71 8.74
CA SER A 588 16.14 -7.09 9.16
C SER A 588 16.29 -6.42 10.52
N LEU A 589 15.69 -5.24 10.68
CA LEU A 589 15.48 -4.62 11.99
C LEU A 589 14.28 -5.30 12.63
N VAL A 590 14.44 -5.83 13.83
CA VAL A 590 13.36 -6.48 14.57
C VAL A 590 13.01 -5.65 15.80
N VAL A 591 11.72 -5.33 15.95
CA VAL A 591 11.18 -4.78 17.19
C VAL A 591 10.63 -5.92 18.03
N LYS A 592 11.08 -6.02 19.27
CA LYS A 592 10.58 -6.99 20.23
C LYS A 592 9.52 -6.33 21.12
N SER A 593 8.34 -6.93 21.16
CA SER A 593 7.25 -6.54 22.06
C SER A 593 6.40 -7.74 22.49
N LEU A 594 6.66 -8.22 23.72
CA LEU A 594 5.88 -9.30 24.34
C LEU A 594 4.65 -8.78 25.09
N SER A 595 4.74 -7.59 25.70
CA SER A 595 3.70 -6.99 26.54
C SER A 595 3.16 -5.65 26.04
N GLY A 596 3.63 -5.16 24.87
CA GLY A 596 3.31 -3.83 24.35
C GLY A 596 4.12 -2.68 24.97
N GLU A 597 4.85 -2.94 26.06
CA GLU A 597 5.75 -2.00 26.74
C GLU A 597 7.21 -2.16 26.30
N ASP A 598 7.68 -3.40 26.14
CA ASP A 598 8.99 -3.68 25.53
C ASP A 598 8.94 -3.25 24.06
N ARG A 599 9.93 -2.45 23.67
CA ARG A 599 10.18 -1.96 22.31
C ARG A 599 11.67 -2.02 21.99
N SER A 600 12.36 -2.97 22.62
CA SER A 600 13.77 -3.24 22.33
C SER A 600 13.93 -3.61 20.86
N VAL A 601 15.09 -3.27 20.32
CA VAL A 601 15.38 -3.42 18.90
C VAL A 601 16.67 -4.22 18.72
N PHE A 602 16.70 -5.06 17.70
CA PHE A 602 17.91 -5.76 17.31
C PHE A 602 18.03 -5.88 15.79
N LEU A 603 19.26 -5.98 15.30
CA LEU A 603 19.53 -6.40 13.93
C LEU A 603 19.51 -7.92 13.87
N LEU A 604 18.66 -8.50 13.03
CA LEU A 604 18.67 -9.91 12.67
C LEU A 604 19.51 -10.14 11.42
N VAL A 605 20.35 -11.17 11.44
CA VAL A 605 21.13 -11.64 10.30
C VAL A 605 20.76 -13.10 10.03
N LEU A 606 20.14 -13.35 8.87
CA LEU A 606 19.83 -14.69 8.39
C LEU A 606 20.80 -15.09 7.28
N ASP A 607 21.16 -16.36 7.23
CA ASP A 607 21.84 -16.96 6.09
C ASP A 607 20.93 -16.97 4.85
N GLY A 608 21.44 -16.52 3.70
CA GLY A 608 20.64 -16.35 2.49
C GLY A 608 20.10 -17.67 1.93
N GLU A 609 20.84 -18.77 2.06
CA GLU A 609 20.50 -20.09 1.51
C GLU A 609 19.53 -20.86 2.42
N THR A 610 19.95 -21.09 3.66
CA THR A 610 19.23 -21.87 4.67
C THR A 610 18.08 -21.10 5.31
N PHE A 611 18.15 -19.76 5.31
CA PHE A 611 17.25 -18.86 6.02
C PHE A 611 17.25 -19.03 7.55
N ALA A 612 18.29 -19.70 8.07
CA ALA A 612 18.53 -19.83 9.50
C ALA A 612 19.22 -18.57 10.05
N GLU A 613 18.98 -18.26 11.31
CA GLU A 613 19.66 -17.16 11.98
C GLU A 613 21.13 -17.49 12.23
N VAL A 614 22.02 -16.59 11.79
CA VAL A 614 23.47 -16.71 11.99
C VAL A 614 23.97 -15.79 13.11
N ALA A 615 23.32 -14.63 13.26
CA ALA A 615 23.64 -13.67 14.30
C ALA A 615 22.47 -12.73 14.57
N ARG A 616 22.51 -12.10 15.74
CA ARG A 616 21.73 -10.90 16.05
C ARG A 616 22.57 -9.89 16.82
N ALA A 617 22.28 -8.60 16.66
CA ALA A 617 22.91 -7.53 17.42
C ALA A 617 21.84 -6.77 18.23
N GLU A 618 21.78 -7.05 19.54
CA GLU A 618 20.79 -6.48 20.47
C GLU A 618 21.20 -5.08 20.91
N VAL A 619 20.32 -4.10 20.73
CA VAL A 619 20.59 -2.72 21.10
C VAL A 619 20.25 -2.51 22.58
N PRO A 620 21.15 -1.90 23.37
CA PRO A 620 20.89 -1.66 24.78
C PRO A 620 19.80 -0.59 25.00
N SER A 621 19.07 -0.73 26.11
CA SER A 621 18.16 0.30 26.62
C SER A 621 18.88 1.63 26.84
N PRO A 622 18.23 2.80 26.63
CA PRO A 622 16.80 2.98 26.37
C PRO A 622 16.40 3.06 24.89
N ALA A 623 17.28 2.68 23.95
CA ALA A 623 16.97 2.79 22.53
C ALA A 623 15.78 1.92 22.13
N GLN A 624 14.89 2.51 21.33
CA GLN A 624 13.68 1.89 20.83
C GLN A 624 13.56 2.10 19.32
N ALA A 625 12.71 1.30 18.68
CA ALA A 625 12.35 1.47 17.29
C ALA A 625 10.85 1.25 17.06
N CYS A 626 10.38 1.78 15.95
CA CYS A 626 9.02 1.59 15.44
C CYS A 626 9.08 0.67 14.22
N MET A 627 7.91 0.43 13.60
CA MET A 627 7.88 -0.10 12.25
C MET A 627 8.67 0.80 11.28
N THR A 628 9.39 0.16 10.36
CA THR A 628 10.07 0.82 9.23
C THR A 628 9.57 0.21 7.93
N PHE A 629 9.44 1.02 6.87
CA PHE A 629 8.94 0.57 5.58
C PHE A 629 10.08 -0.01 4.73
N HIS A 630 10.96 0.85 4.23
CA HIS A 630 12.04 0.47 3.34
C HIS A 630 13.41 0.90 3.86
N GLY A 631 14.43 0.37 3.21
CA GLY A 631 15.80 0.71 3.51
C GLY A 631 16.79 0.26 2.44
N ILE A 632 18.04 0.60 2.69
CA ILE A 632 19.18 0.27 1.83
C ILE A 632 20.33 -0.24 2.69
N PHE A 633 21.15 -1.12 2.13
CA PHE A 633 22.45 -1.45 2.69
C PHE A 633 23.52 -0.73 1.90
N LEU A 634 24.37 0.04 2.59
CA LEU A 634 25.49 0.75 2.01
C LEU A 634 26.78 0.01 2.37
N PRO A 635 27.45 -0.69 1.43
CA PRO A 635 28.76 -1.28 1.69
C PRO A 635 29.78 -0.21 2.09
N ASN A 636 30.66 -0.53 3.04
CA ASN A 636 31.83 0.32 3.29
C ASN A 636 32.78 0.22 2.10
N ALA A 637 33.23 1.37 1.60
CA ALA A 637 34.20 1.46 0.50
C ALA A 637 35.60 0.96 0.89
#